data_AF-A0A9P6JY33-F1
#
_entry.id   AF-A0A9P6JY33-F1
#
_cell.length_a   1.000
_cell.length_b   1.000
_cell.length_c   1.000
_cell.angle_alpha   90.00
_cell.angle_beta   90.00
_cell.angle_gamma   90.00
#
_symmetry.space_group_name_H-M   'P 1'
#
loop_
_entity.id
_entity.type
_entity.pdbx_description
1 polymer ?
#
loop_
_entity_poly.entity_id
_entity_poly.type
_entity_poly.pdbx_seq_one_letter_code
_entity_poly.pdbx_strand_id
1 'polypeptide(L)' 'LVRTGTLVKNAIIQIDATPFRQWYEAHYASPIGARKGKGANKTESEELTKARSNHVQRKIEARKADAK' A
#
# COMPACT_ATOMS: atom_id res chain seq x y z
N LEU A 1 15.00 27.67 -3.24
CA LEU A 1 13.96 26.90 -3.96
C LEU A 1 13.08 26.06 -3.02
N VAL A 2 13.66 25.47 -1.97
CA VAL A 2 12.88 24.78 -0.92
C VAL A 2 11.90 25.73 -0.20
N ARG A 3 12.36 26.92 0.21
CA ARG A 3 11.52 27.96 0.88
C ARG A 3 10.30 28.39 0.05
N THR A 4 10.41 28.33 -1.26
CA THR A 4 9.38 28.80 -2.20
C THR A 4 8.54 27.65 -2.77
N GLY A 5 8.81 26.40 -2.40
CA GLY A 5 8.06 25.23 -2.89
C GLY A 5 8.20 24.98 -4.40
N THR A 6 9.25 25.50 -5.02
CA THR A 6 9.44 25.39 -6.48
C THR A 6 10.05 24.05 -6.85
N LEU A 7 9.37 23.29 -7.72
CA LEU A 7 9.79 21.98 -8.19
C LEU A 7 10.94 22.11 -9.19
N VAL A 8 12.03 21.38 -8.94
CA VAL A 8 13.18 21.24 -9.85
C VAL A 8 13.58 19.77 -9.95
N LYS A 9 14.28 19.41 -11.04
CA LYS A 9 14.81 18.06 -11.21
C LYS A 9 15.67 17.68 -10.00
N ASN A 10 15.48 16.47 -9.48
CA ASN A 10 16.17 15.93 -8.29
C ASN A 10 15.86 16.65 -6.96
N ALA A 11 14.77 17.42 -6.88
CA ALA A 11 14.30 17.94 -5.59
C ALA A 11 13.81 16.80 -4.68
N ILE A 12 14.14 16.86 -3.39
CA ILE A 12 13.59 15.96 -2.37
C ILE A 12 12.22 16.49 -1.95
N ILE A 13 11.18 15.70 -2.18
CA ILE A 13 9.79 16.07 -1.90
C ILE A 13 9.11 15.00 -1.04
N GLN A 14 8.10 15.42 -0.28
CA GLN A 14 7.17 14.51 0.37
C GLN A 14 6.02 14.21 -0.59
N ILE A 15 5.61 12.95 -0.65
CA ILE A 15 4.49 12.49 -1.47
C ILE A 15 3.41 11.87 -0.58
N ASP A 16 2.17 11.90 -1.05
CA ASP A 16 1.10 11.14 -0.43
C ASP A 16 1.35 9.64 -0.61
N ALA A 17 1.35 8.91 0.50
CA ALA A 17 1.59 7.47 0.53
C ALA A 17 0.31 6.64 0.36
N THR A 18 -0.88 7.24 0.49
CA THR A 18 -2.15 6.50 0.47
C THR A 18 -2.41 5.67 -0.79
N PRO A 19 -2.21 6.18 -2.03
CA PRO A 19 -2.46 5.36 -3.23
C PRO A 19 -1.49 4.18 -3.36
N PHE A 20 -0.24 4.35 -2.92
CA PHE A 20 0.78 3.29 -2.97
C PHE A 20 0.48 2.19 -1.95
N ARG A 21 -0.01 2.56 -0.77
CA ARG A 21 -0.43 1.62 0.27
C ARG A 21 -1.63 0.77 -0.18
N GLN A 22 -2.67 1.40 -0.74
CA GLN A 22 -3.84 0.70 -1.28
C GLN A 22 -3.43 -0.33 -2.34
N TRP A 23 -2.57 0.06 -3.28
CA TRP A 23 -2.08 -0.87 -4.29
C TRP A 23 -1.34 -2.07 -3.68
N TYR A 24 -0.49 -1.85 -2.67
CA TYR A 24 0.26 -2.92 -2.00
C TYR A 24 -0.68 -3.92 -1.32
N GLU A 25 -1.67 -3.43 -0.60
CA GLU A 25 -2.68 -4.23 0.08
C GLU A 25 -3.52 -5.04 -0.92
N ALA A 26 -3.92 -4.44 -2.04
CA ALA A 26 -4.61 -5.14 -3.12
C ALA A 26 -3.74 -6.26 -3.75
N HIS A 27 -2.43 -6.01 -3.88
CA HIS A 27 -1.50 -6.86 -4.61
C HIS A 27 -1.01 -8.06 -3.80
N TYR A 28 -0.71 -7.87 -2.51
CA TYR A 28 -0.15 -8.87 -1.61
C TYR A 28 -1.13 -9.37 -0.55
N ALA A 29 -2.31 -8.74 -0.42
CA ALA A 29 -3.27 -9.02 0.65
C ALA A 29 -2.58 -9.03 2.04
N SER A 30 -1.68 -8.06 2.26
CA SER A 30 -0.92 -7.87 3.50
C SER A 30 -0.94 -6.40 3.88
N PRO A 31 -1.26 -6.04 5.14
CA PRO A 31 -1.29 -4.65 5.58
C PRO A 31 0.13 -4.09 5.70
N ILE A 32 0.34 -2.84 5.25
CA ILE A 32 1.62 -2.13 5.38
C ILE A 32 1.41 -0.78 6.09
N GLY A 33 2.24 -0.50 7.09
CA GLY A 33 2.20 0.78 7.82
C GLY A 33 1.05 0.92 8.84
N ALA A 34 0.37 -0.18 9.19
CA ALA A 34 -0.64 -0.17 10.26
C ALA A 34 0.00 0.25 11.60
N ARG A 35 -0.43 1.40 12.13
CA ARG A 35 0.00 1.85 13.47
C ARG A 35 -0.62 0.93 14.52
N LYS A 36 0.22 0.34 15.38
CA LYS A 36 -0.23 -0.52 16.48
C LYS A 36 -1.17 0.28 17.40
N GLY A 37 -2.49 0.05 17.27
CA GLY A 37 -3.51 0.51 18.20
C GLY A 37 -4.59 1.49 17.69
N LYS A 38 -4.45 2.17 16.53
CA LYS A 38 -5.51 3.05 16.02
C LYS A 38 -5.59 3.08 14.49
N GLY A 39 -6.69 2.54 13.98
CA GLY A 39 -7.24 2.85 12.66
C GLY A 39 -6.62 2.07 11.52
N ALA A 40 -6.92 0.77 11.41
CA ALA A 40 -7.03 0.18 10.08
C ALA A 40 -8.20 0.91 9.39
N ASN A 41 -7.91 1.63 8.31
CA ASN A 41 -8.91 2.42 7.60
C ASN A 41 -9.99 1.49 7.03
N LYS A 42 -11.25 1.94 6.96
CA LYS A 42 -12.38 1.09 6.52
C LYS A 42 -12.15 0.47 5.13
N THR A 43 -11.45 1.18 4.24
CA THR A 43 -11.02 0.72 2.90
C THR A 43 -9.95 -0.39 2.94
N GLU A 44 -9.02 -0.32 3.90
CA GLU A 44 -7.95 -1.31 4.13
C GLU A 44 -8.56 -2.67 4.50
N SER A 45 -9.68 -2.64 5.22
CA SER A 45 -10.41 -3.84 5.61
C SER A 45 -11.10 -4.53 4.43
N GLU A 46 -11.53 -3.79 3.40
CA GLU A 46 -12.28 -4.35 2.25
C GLU A 46 -11.37 -5.10 1.26
N GLU A 47 -10.19 -4.57 0.91
CA GLU A 47 -9.27 -5.26 -0.02
C GLU A 47 -8.56 -6.45 0.62
N LEU A 48 -8.33 -6.41 1.93
CA LEU A 48 -7.75 -7.52 2.68
C LEU A 48 -8.75 -8.67 2.87
N THR A 49 -10.04 -8.36 3.06
CA THR A 49 -11.09 -9.39 3.32
C THR A 49 -11.87 -9.82 2.08
N LYS A 50 -11.62 -9.22 0.92
CA LYS A 50 -12.30 -9.58 -0.33
C LYS A 50 -12.14 -11.06 -0.65
N ALA A 51 -13.27 -11.75 -0.84
CA ALA A 51 -13.30 -13.12 -1.33
C ALA A 51 -12.72 -13.16 -2.75
N ARG A 52 -11.69 -13.98 -2.94
CA ARG A 52 -10.97 -14.14 -4.22
C ARG A 52 -11.12 -15.58 -4.71
N SER A 53 -11.09 -15.77 -6.04
CA SER A 53 -11.11 -17.11 -6.62
C SER A 53 -9.80 -17.86 -6.32
N ASN A 54 -9.86 -19.20 -6.31
CA ASN A 54 -8.71 -20.06 -5.98
C ASN A 54 -7.45 -19.78 -6.83
N HIS A 55 -7.64 -19.38 -8.09
CA HIS A 55 -6.53 -19.03 -8.97
C HIS A 55 -5.85 -17.71 -8.57
N VAL A 56 -6.63 -16.71 -8.16
CA VAL A 56 -6.10 -15.42 -7.68
C VAL A 56 -5.42 -15.62 -6.31
N GLN A 57 -6.00 -16.46 -5.45
CA GLN A 57 -5.42 -16.80 -4.16
C GLN A 57 -4.02 -17.42 -4.30
N ARG A 58 -3.86 -18.41 -5.18
CA ARG A 58 -2.55 -19.02 -5.50
C ARG A 58 -1.53 -18.00 -6.02
N LYS A 59 -1.98 -17.04 -6.85
CA LYS A 59 -1.11 -15.96 -7.35
C LYS A 59 -0.64 -15.03 -6.23
N ILE A 60 -1.51 -14.70 -5.28
CA ILE A 60 -1.15 -13.85 -4.13
C ILE A 60 -0.19 -14.59 -3.21
N GLU A 61 -0.45 -15.86 -2.93
CA GLU A 61 0.43 -16.72 -2.12
C GLU A 61 1.84 -16.82 -2.71
N ALA A 62 1.96 -17.00 -4.02
CA ALA A 62 3.26 -16.98 -4.70
C ALA A 62 3.99 -15.64 -4.50
N ARG A 63 3.26 -14.51 -4.59
CA ARG A 63 3.83 -13.18 -4.42
C ARG A 63 4.19 -12.85 -2.98
N LYS A 64 3.52 -13.44 -1.99
CA LYS A 64 3.82 -13.21 -0.57
C LYS A 64 5.25 -13.61 -0.18
N ALA A 65 5.90 -14.50 -0.94
CA ALA A 65 7.31 -14.84 -0.71
C ALA A 65 8.28 -13.68 -1.00
N ASP A 66 7.94 -12.82 -1.97
CA ASP A 66 8.74 -11.65 -2.36
C ASP A 66 8.34 -10.38 -1.60
N ALA A 67 7.25 -10.43 -0.81
CA ALA A 67 6.81 -9.35 0.04
C ALA A 67 7.79 -9.19 1.23
N LYS A 68 8.55 -8.10 1.25
CA LYS A 68 9.58 -7.81 2.25
C LYS A 68 9.12 -6.79 3.30
#